data_AF-A0A934EKA8-F1
#
_entry.id   AF-A0A934EKA8-F1
#
_cell.length_a   1.000
_cell.length_b   1.000
_cell.length_c   1.000
_cell.angle_alpha   90.00
_cell.angle_beta   90.00
_cell.angle_gamma   90.00
#
_symmetry.space_group_name_H-M   'P 1'
#
loop_
_entity.id
_entity.type
_entity.pdbx_description
1 polymer ?
#
loop_
_entity_poly.entity_id
_entity_poly.type
_entity_poly.pdbx_seq_one_letter_code
_entity_poly.pdbx_strand_id
1 'polypeptide(L)'
;MTSDKAIISILQEQIKTYKEFHDLLNRERVCLVKIDSEKVDEISKVKDTVVMKLRLLEEERQRLIKQYAEDNGFEMDINLDKLGHLTGNNAFHELRSQLLSLLQSIEEMNRLNSILIDRSLNHIKTSTNFFNLFKKEQTPNSTGVLLSKET
;
A
#
# COMPACT_ATOMS: atom_id res chain seq x y z
N MET A 1 31.06 17.62 -3.02
CA MET A 1 30.08 17.63 -1.91
C MET A 1 30.26 16.34 -1.15
N THR A 2 30.35 16.36 0.19
CA THR A 2 30.55 15.14 0.98
C THR A 2 29.39 14.17 0.74
N SER A 3 29.70 12.92 0.37
CA SER A 3 28.73 11.87 0.01
C SER A 3 27.63 11.70 1.07
N ASP A 4 27.96 11.92 2.35
CA ASP A 4 27.03 11.92 3.49
C ASP A 4 25.83 12.88 3.31
N LYS A 5 26.05 14.08 2.79
CA LYS A 5 24.98 15.07 2.60
C LYS A 5 24.00 14.64 1.52
N ALA A 6 24.48 13.97 0.48
CA ALA A 6 23.65 13.45 -0.59
C ALA A 6 22.76 12.29 -0.07
N ILE A 7 23.33 11.38 0.72
CA ILE A 7 22.58 10.28 1.33
C ILE A 7 21.50 10.83 2.28
N ILE A 8 21.83 11.83 3.10
CA ILE A 8 20.86 12.49 4.00
C ILE A 8 19.71 13.12 3.19
N SER A 9 20.01 13.80 2.09
CA SER A 9 18.99 14.42 1.23
C SER A 9 18.03 13.36 0.65
N ILE A 10 18.56 12.22 0.18
CA ILE A 10 17.73 11.12 -0.33
C ILE A 10 16.86 10.53 0.76
N LEU A 11 17.40 10.30 1.96
CA LEU A 11 16.62 9.80 3.10
C LEU A 11 15.48 10.75 3.49
N GLN A 12 15.73 12.06 3.48
CA GLN A 12 14.70 13.06 3.73
C GLN A 12 13.61 13.04 2.65
N GLU A 13 13.99 12.88 1.38
CA GLU A 13 13.02 12.76 0.30
C GLU A 13 12.21 11.46 0.38
N GLN A 14 12.84 10.35 0.76
CA GLN A 14 12.15 9.09 1.04
C GLN A 14 11.11 9.28 2.15
N ILE A 15 11.47 9.90 3.28
CA ILE A 15 10.53 10.19 4.38
C ILE A 15 9.36 11.03 3.88
N LYS A 16 9.61 12.08 3.11
CA LYS A 16 8.55 12.92 2.54
C LYS A 16 7.61 12.10 1.65
N THR A 17 8.16 11.27 0.78
CA THR A 17 7.40 10.45 -0.16
C THR A 17 6.61 9.34 0.56
N TYR A 18 7.17 8.74 1.62
CA TYR A 18 6.43 7.80 2.46
C TYR A 18 5.30 8.49 3.25
N LYS A 19 5.46 9.74 3.69
CA LYS A 19 4.37 10.50 4.32
C LYS A 19 3.24 10.77 3.34
N GLU A 20 3.57 11.13 2.10
CA GLU A 20 2.60 11.25 1.02
C GLU A 20 1.86 9.92 0.77
N PHE A 21 2.59 8.80 0.72
CA PHE A 21 1.98 7.48 0.58
C PHE A 21 1.05 7.13 1.74
N HIS A 22 1.47 7.42 2.98
CA HIS A 22 0.64 7.23 4.17
C HIS A 22 -0.66 8.06 4.09
N ASP A 23 -0.58 9.32 3.66
CA ASP A 23 -1.77 10.16 3.48
C ASP A 23 -2.71 9.62 2.39
N LEU A 24 -2.17 9.04 1.31
CA LEU A 24 -2.97 8.37 0.29
C LEU A 24 -3.71 7.16 0.86
N LEU A 25 -3.06 6.34 1.69
CA LEU A 25 -3.71 5.20 2.36
C LEU A 25 -4.84 5.66 3.29
N ASN A 26 -4.66 6.79 3.98
CA ASN A 26 -5.72 7.35 4.82
C ASN A 26 -6.90 7.88 4.00
N ARG A 27 -6.64 8.54 2.86
CA ARG A 27 -7.69 8.97 1.92
C ARG A 27 -8.43 7.79 1.31
N GLU A 28 -7.71 6.73 0.94
CA GLU A 28 -8.29 5.48 0.44
C GLU A 28 -9.24 4.90 1.47
N ARG A 29 -8.83 4.84 2.75
CA ARG A 29 -9.69 4.37 3.85
C ARG A 29 -11.02 5.12 3.90
N VAL A 30 -10.99 6.46 3.81
CA VAL A 30 -12.20 7.29 3.81
C VAL A 30 -13.10 6.97 2.62
N CYS A 31 -12.52 6.72 1.44
CA CYS A 31 -13.27 6.39 0.23
C CYS A 31 -13.86 4.97 0.30
N LEU A 32 -13.12 4.00 0.85
CA LEU A 32 -13.58 2.63 1.09
C LEU A 32 -14.79 2.60 2.03
N VAL A 33 -14.74 3.37 3.13
CA VAL A 33 -15.88 3.49 4.06
C VAL A 33 -17.12 4.09 3.38
N LYS A 34 -16.93 4.98 2.40
CA LYS A 34 -18.01 5.60 1.62
C LYS A 34 -18.46 4.77 0.42
N ILE A 35 -17.79 3.65 0.11
CA ILE A 35 -18.02 2.82 -1.08
C ILE A 35 -17.92 3.66 -2.38
N ASP A 36 -16.99 4.61 -2.40
CA ASP A 36 -16.75 5.49 -3.56
C ASP A 36 -15.71 4.84 -4.49
N SER A 37 -16.18 3.97 -5.39
CA SER A 37 -15.29 3.17 -6.26
C SER A 37 -14.46 4.01 -7.23
N GLU A 38 -15.00 5.13 -7.72
CA GLU A 38 -14.29 6.01 -8.65
C GLU A 38 -13.09 6.65 -7.96
N LYS A 39 -13.28 7.21 -6.76
CA LYS A 39 -12.17 7.80 -6.00
C LYS A 39 -11.14 6.76 -5.54
N VAL A 40 -11.56 5.53 -5.25
CA VAL A 40 -10.61 4.45 -4.92
C VAL A 40 -9.72 4.12 -6.13
N ASP A 41 -10.26 4.12 -7.35
CA ASP A 41 -9.48 3.91 -8.58
C ASP A 41 -8.50 5.07 -8.84
N GLU A 42 -8.96 6.32 -8.68
CA GLU A 42 -8.09 7.50 -8.79
C GLU A 42 -6.93 7.46 -7.78
N ILE A 43 -7.22 7.16 -6.50
CA ILE A 43 -6.19 7.07 -5.46
C ILE A 43 -5.21 5.93 -5.79
N SER A 44 -5.69 4.82 -6.35
CA SER A 44 -4.84 3.69 -6.75
C SER A 44 -3.80 4.08 -7.81
N LYS A 45 -4.20 4.84 -8.84
CA LYS A 45 -3.27 5.35 -9.87
C LYS A 45 -2.20 6.29 -9.29
N VAL A 46 -2.59 7.14 -8.34
CA VAL A 46 -1.63 8.03 -7.67
C VAL A 46 -0.66 7.23 -6.80
N LYS A 47 -1.16 6.22 -6.07
CA LYS A 47 -0.31 5.31 -5.27
C LYS A 47 0.74 4.62 -6.13
N ASP A 48 0.39 4.13 -7.32
CA ASP A 48 1.35 3.48 -8.23
C ASP A 48 2.50 4.42 -8.61
N THR A 49 2.19 5.70 -8.85
CA THR A 49 3.18 6.72 -9.16
C THR A 49 4.13 6.98 -7.97
N VAL A 50 3.56 7.07 -6.77
CA VAL A 50 4.34 7.26 -5.52
C VAL A 50 5.21 6.04 -5.22
N VAL A 51 4.71 4.82 -5.44
CA VAL A 51 5.48 3.58 -5.27
C VAL A 51 6.64 3.53 -6.25
N MET A 52 6.44 3.91 -7.51
CA MET A 52 7.52 4.02 -8.49
C MET A 52 8.59 5.02 -8.04
N LYS A 53 8.18 6.18 -7.53
CA LYS A 53 9.10 7.18 -6.97
C LYS A 53 9.91 6.62 -5.79
N LEU A 54 9.27 5.90 -4.87
CA LEU A 54 9.94 5.28 -3.72
C LEU A 54 11.00 4.26 -4.16
N ARG A 55 10.72 3.47 -5.21
CA ARG A 55 11.69 2.52 -5.78
C ARG A 55 12.93 3.23 -6.31
N LEU A 56 12.75 4.29 -7.11
CA LEU A 56 13.87 5.06 -7.65
C LEU A 56 14.73 5.69 -6.55
N LEU A 57 14.10 6.23 -5.50
CA LEU A 57 14.82 6.80 -4.36
C LEU A 57 15.61 5.73 -3.59
N GLU A 58 15.07 4.52 -3.48
CA GLU A 58 15.75 3.41 -2.82
C GLU A 58 16.95 2.90 -3.62
N GLU A 59 16.81 2.77 -4.95
CA GLU A 59 17.92 2.44 -5.85
C GLU A 59 19.04 3.49 -5.74
N GLU A 60 18.68 4.77 -5.74
CA GLU A 60 19.64 5.87 -5.59
C GLU A 60 20.32 5.86 -4.21
N ARG A 61 19.57 5.59 -3.13
CA ARG A 61 20.14 5.42 -1.78
C ARG A 61 21.18 4.30 -1.75
N GLN A 62 20.86 3.15 -2.34
CA GLN A 62 21.79 2.01 -2.40
C GLN A 62 23.04 2.36 -3.21
N ARG A 63 22.87 3.02 -4.35
CA ARG A 63 23.99 3.50 -5.18
C ARG A 63 24.92 4.43 -4.41
N LEU A 64 24.38 5.43 -3.71
CA LEU A 64 25.17 6.40 -2.95
C LEU A 64 25.90 5.76 -1.77
N ILE A 65 25.27 4.81 -1.07
CA ILE A 65 25.90 4.08 0.04
C ILE A 65 27.03 3.19 -0.48
N LYS A 66 26.83 2.52 -1.62
CA LYS A 66 27.87 1.73 -2.25
C LYS A 66 29.06 2.60 -2.67
N GLN A 67 28.79 3.75 -3.30
CA GLN A 67 29.84 4.70 -3.66
C GLN A 67 30.60 5.21 -2.42
N TYR A 68 29.88 5.52 -1.33
CA TYR A 68 30.51 5.90 -0.07
C TYR A 68 31.42 4.79 0.49
N ALA A 69 30.99 3.53 0.39
CA ALA A 69 31.79 2.39 0.83
C ALA A 69 33.09 2.27 0.02
N GLU A 70 32.99 2.36 -1.31
CA GLU A 70 34.12 2.31 -2.24
C GLU A 70 35.12 3.45 -2.00
N ASP A 71 34.63 4.69 -1.86
CA ASP A 71 35.46 5.89 -1.63
C ASP A 71 36.25 5.84 -0.31
N ASN A 72 35.77 5.07 0.68
CA ASN A 72 36.40 4.93 2.00
C ASN A 72 37.08 3.56 2.20
N GLY A 73 37.16 2.72 1.17
CA GLY A 73 37.86 1.43 1.22
C GLY A 73 37.15 0.34 2.04
N PHE A 74 35.82 0.42 2.16
CA PHE A 74 35.03 -0.61 2.84
C PHE A 74 34.60 -1.71 1.86
N GLU A 75 34.94 -2.96 2.12
CA GLU A 75 34.61 -4.10 1.25
C GLU A 75 33.17 -4.64 1.41
N MET A 76 32.39 -4.14 2.38
CA MET A 76 31.06 -4.66 2.70
C MET A 76 29.94 -3.63 2.49
N ASP A 77 28.71 -4.14 2.28
CA ASP A 77 27.50 -3.32 2.33
C ASP A 77 27.36 -2.63 3.70
N ILE A 78 27.42 -1.30 3.69
CA ILE A 78 27.30 -0.48 4.88
C ILE A 78 25.81 -0.19 5.12
N ASN A 79 25.31 -0.57 6.29
CA ASN A 79 23.96 -0.21 6.69
C ASN A 79 23.91 1.23 7.23
N LEU A 80 22.73 1.86 7.26
CA LEU A 80 22.56 3.23 7.74
C LEU A 80 23.07 3.45 9.18
N ASP A 81 23.03 2.40 10.00
CA ASP A 81 23.48 2.43 11.38
C ASP A 81 25.01 2.55 11.49
N LYS A 82 25.73 1.71 10.74
CA LYS A 82 27.19 1.81 10.56
C LYS A 82 27.57 3.14 9.92
N LEU A 83 26.80 3.64 8.96
CA LEU A 83 27.05 4.94 8.33
C LEU A 83 26.96 6.10 9.33
N GLY A 84 26.01 6.05 10.27
CA GLY A 84 25.94 6.97 11.42
C GLY A 84 27.17 6.91 12.30
N HIS A 85 27.64 5.71 12.64
CA HIS A 85 28.87 5.52 13.43
C HIS A 85 30.14 6.00 12.72
N LEU A 86 30.28 5.72 11.43
CA LEU A 86 31.46 6.09 10.62
C LEU A 86 31.57 7.59 10.38
N THR A 87 30.43 8.25 10.15
CA THR A 87 30.37 9.69 9.89
C THR A 87 30.30 10.52 11.18
N GLY A 88 30.00 9.88 12.32
CA GLY A 88 29.69 10.56 13.59
C GLY A 88 28.42 11.41 13.52
N ASN A 89 27.59 11.23 12.49
CA ASN A 89 26.42 12.06 12.24
C ASN A 89 25.14 11.38 12.73
N ASN A 90 24.60 11.90 13.83
CA ASN A 90 23.36 11.40 14.44
C ASN A 90 22.13 11.48 13.53
N ALA A 91 22.15 12.32 12.49
CA ALA A 91 21.04 12.43 11.54
C ALA A 91 20.68 11.08 10.89
N PHE A 92 21.66 10.19 10.66
CA PHE A 92 21.38 8.88 10.09
C PHE A 92 20.53 7.99 11.02
N HIS A 93 20.80 8.02 12.32
CA HIS A 93 20.01 7.26 13.30
C HIS A 93 18.59 7.84 13.42
N GLU A 94 18.45 9.17 13.44
CA GLU A 94 17.16 9.85 13.50
C GLU A 94 16.30 9.55 12.27
N LEU A 95 16.87 9.68 11.06
CA LEU A 95 16.17 9.41 9.80
C LEU A 95 15.79 7.94 9.68
N ARG A 96 16.66 7.01 10.10
CA ARG A 96 16.36 5.58 10.15
C ARG A 96 15.18 5.30 11.08
N SER A 97 15.18 5.88 12.28
CA SER A 97 14.09 5.69 13.24
C SER A 97 12.76 6.20 12.68
N GLN A 98 12.76 7.39 12.06
CA GLN A 98 11.58 7.94 11.40
C GLN A 98 11.08 7.05 10.26
N LEU A 99 11.97 6.53 9.42
CA LEU A 99 11.60 5.61 8.34
C LEU A 99 10.97 4.32 8.89
N LEU A 100 11.56 3.72 9.92
CA LEU A 100 11.02 2.50 10.53
C LEU A 100 9.62 2.72 11.11
N SER A 101 9.44 3.81 11.86
CA SER A 101 8.13 4.16 12.42
C SER A 101 7.07 4.38 11.33
N LEU A 102 7.45 5.06 10.24
CA LEU A 102 6.55 5.35 9.14
C LEU A 102 6.19 4.09 8.35
N LEU A 103 7.15 3.19 8.12
CA LEU A 103 6.91 1.89 7.47
C LEU A 103 5.95 1.02 8.28
N GLN A 104 6.13 0.95 9.61
CA GLN A 104 5.20 0.24 10.49
C GLN A 104 3.78 0.80 10.40
N SER A 105 3.65 2.13 10.43
CA SER A 105 2.36 2.80 10.30
C SER A 105 1.68 2.55 8.94
N ILE A 106 2.46 2.56 7.86
CA ILE A 106 1.98 2.23 6.51
C ILE A 106 1.50 0.78 6.42
N GLU A 107 2.26 -0.17 7.00
CA GLU A 107 1.89 -1.59 7.01
C GLU A 107 0.57 -1.82 7.75
N GLU A 108 0.41 -1.20 8.92
CA GLU A 108 -0.82 -1.25 9.70
C GLU A 108 -2.01 -0.66 8.91
N MET A 109 -1.84 0.52 8.31
CA MET A 109 -2.89 1.18 7.54
C MET A 109 -3.29 0.35 6.32
N ASN A 110 -2.33 -0.22 5.61
CA ASN A 110 -2.59 -1.07 4.46
C ASN A 110 -3.35 -2.34 4.87
N ARG A 111 -2.97 -2.97 5.99
CA ARG A 111 -3.70 -4.12 6.56
C ARG A 111 -5.14 -3.76 6.90
N LEU A 112 -5.39 -2.60 7.51
CA LEU A 112 -6.74 -2.12 7.82
C LEU A 112 -7.58 -1.90 6.56
N ASN A 113 -7.00 -1.30 5.52
CA ASN A 113 -7.68 -1.09 4.24
C ASN A 113 -8.04 -2.43 3.57
N SER A 114 -7.13 -3.42 3.57
CA SER A 114 -7.42 -4.76 3.05
C SER A 114 -8.59 -5.43 3.78
N ILE A 115 -8.66 -5.32 5.11
CA ILE A 115 -9.78 -5.86 5.90
C ILE A 115 -11.11 -5.19 5.51
N LEU A 116 -11.12 -3.88 5.24
CA LEU A 116 -12.33 -3.17 4.79
C LEU A 116 -12.79 -3.64 3.41
N ILE A 117 -11.84 -3.83 2.49
CA ILE A 117 -12.11 -4.36 1.15
C ILE A 117 -12.71 -5.77 1.25
N ASP A 118 -12.08 -6.67 2.01
CA ASP A 118 -12.56 -8.04 2.19
C ASP A 118 -13.97 -8.10 2.76
N ARG A 119 -14.26 -7.27 3.78
CA ARG A 119 -15.61 -7.17 4.35
C ARG A 119 -16.61 -6.67 3.33
N SER A 120 -16.27 -5.63 2.58
CA SER A 120 -17.15 -5.04 1.55
C SER A 120 -17.47 -6.07 0.46
N LEU A 121 -16.47 -6.82 0.00
CA LEU A 121 -16.65 -7.91 -0.97
C LEU A 121 -17.52 -9.03 -0.41
N ASN A 122 -17.35 -9.41 0.85
CA ASN A 122 -18.19 -10.42 1.49
C ASN A 122 -19.64 -9.95 1.61
N HIS A 123 -19.90 -8.68 1.94
CA HIS A 123 -21.24 -8.12 1.95
C HIS A 123 -21.91 -8.15 0.58
N ILE A 124 -21.19 -7.79 -0.48
CA ILE A 124 -21.70 -7.85 -1.86
C ILE A 124 -22.01 -9.29 -2.24
N LYS A 125 -21.11 -10.25 -1.96
CA LYS A 125 -21.32 -11.67 -2.24
C LYS A 125 -22.56 -12.21 -1.53
N THR A 126 -22.71 -11.94 -0.24
CA THR A 126 -23.88 -12.38 0.55
C THR A 126 -25.17 -11.77 0.01
N SER A 127 -25.16 -10.48 -0.33
CA SER A 127 -26.33 -9.79 -0.90
C SER A 127 -26.71 -10.37 -2.26
N THR A 128 -25.75 -10.60 -3.15
CA THR A 128 -25.98 -11.24 -4.45
C THR A 128 -26.51 -12.66 -4.30
N ASN A 129 -25.96 -13.45 -3.38
CA ASN A 129 -26.45 -14.79 -3.08
C ASN A 129 -27.90 -14.76 -2.57
N PHE A 130 -28.22 -13.82 -1.67
CA PHE A 130 -29.58 -13.60 -1.21
C PHE A 130 -30.53 -13.31 -2.38
N PHE A 131 -30.23 -12.31 -3.22
CA PHE A 131 -31.06 -12.02 -4.39
C PHE A 131 -31.20 -13.20 -5.37
N ASN A 132 -30.15 -13.99 -5.56
CA ASN A 132 -30.20 -15.19 -6.39
C ASN A 132 -31.13 -16.27 -5.83
N LEU A 133 -31.20 -16.42 -4.50
CA LEU A 133 -32.15 -17.33 -3.85
C LEU A 133 -33.61 -16.90 -4.11
N PHE A 134 -33.92 -15.61 -3.96
CA PHE A 134 -35.27 -15.08 -4.28
C PHE A 134 -35.64 -15.25 -5.75
N LYS A 135 -34.69 -15.04 -6.66
CA LYS A 135 -34.93 -15.24 -8.10
C LYS A 135 -35.28 -16.70 -8.42
N LYS A 136 -34.74 -17.67 -7.68
CA LYS A 136 -35.03 -19.10 -7.83
C LYS A 136 -36.42 -19.49 -7.31
N GLU A 137 -36.94 -18.77 -6.31
CA GLU A 137 -38.29 -19.00 -5.77
C GLU A 137 -39.40 -18.38 -6.63
N GLN A 138 -39.09 -17.35 -7.43
CA GLN A 138 -40.05 -16.69 -8.33
C GLN A 138 -40.24 -17.36 -9.69
N THR A 139 -39.52 -18.45 -9.99
CA THR A 139 -39.86 -19.34 -11.10
C THR A 139 -40.73 -20.47 -10.57
N PRO A 140 -42.08 -20.37 -10.58
CA PRO A 140 -42.90 -21.54 -10.31
C PRO A 140 -42.62 -22.55 -11.42
N ASN A 141 -42.08 -23.71 -11.04
CA ASN A 141 -42.06 -24.87 -11.92
C ASN A 141 -43.46 -25.04 -12.49
N SER A 142 -43.56 -25.07 -13.81
CA SER A 142 -44.77 -25.42 -14.56
C SER A 142 -45.18 -26.86 -14.24
N THR A 143 -45.77 -27.08 -13.07
CA THR A 143 -46.60 -28.24 -12.76
C THR A 143 -48.06 -27.80 -12.79
N GLY A 144 -48.50 -27.41 -13.98
CA GLY A 144 -49.91 -27.37 -14.36
C GLY A 144 -50.23 -28.65 -15.12
N VAL A 145 -50.36 -29.77 -14.41
CA VAL A 145 -51.06 -30.94 -14.95
C VAL A 145 -52.53 -30.54 -15.02
N LEU A 146 -52.96 -30.05 -16.19
CA LEU A 146 -54.37 -29.86 -16.50
C LEU A 146 -54.96 -31.25 -16.80
N LEU A 147 -55.62 -31.80 -15.79
CA LEU A 147 -56.69 -32.77 -15.92
C LEU A 147 -57.75 -32.25 -16.91
N SER A 148 -58.41 -33.22 -17.58
CA SER A 148 -59.57 -33.13 -18.51
C SER A 148 -59.22 -32.85 -19.98
N LYS A 149 -59.66 -33.67 -20.94
CA LYS A 149 -61.00 -34.26 -21.08
C LYS A 149 -60.99 -35.65 -21.71
N GLU A 150 -61.86 -36.50 -21.18
CA GLU A 150 -62.56 -37.55 -21.92
C GLU A 150 -63.29 -36.98 -23.13
N THR A 151 -63.10 -37.58 -24.30
CA THR A 151 -64.13 -38.11 -25.22
C THR A 151 -63.44 -38.81 -26.39
#